data_AF-A0A098GFY1-F1
#
_entry.id   AF-A0A098GFY1-F1
#
_cell.length_a   1.000
_cell.length_b   1.000
_cell.length_c   1.000
_cell.angle_alpha   90.00
_cell.angle_beta   90.00
_cell.angle_gamma   90.00
#
_symmetry.space_group_name_H-M   'P 1'
#
loop_
_entity.id
_entity.type
_entity.pdbx_description
1 polymer ?
#
loop_
_entity_poly.entity_id
_entity_poly.type
_entity_poly.pdbx_seq_one_letter_code
_entity_poly.pdbx_strand_id
1 'polypeptide(L)' 'MKHEDFIKKLVSQFEEQVKSFSTEELEGLKSGKLEIRLTPTVGKEAGGRFVREPYRPIRNR' A
#
# COMPACT_ATOMS: atom_id res chain seq x y z
N MET A 1 4.61 14.09 12.93
CA MET A 1 4.67 14.90 11.70
C MET A 1 3.42 15.79 11.69
N LYS A 2 3.51 17.08 11.37
CA LYS A 2 2.31 17.91 11.25
C LYS A 2 1.59 17.56 9.94
N HIS A 3 0.27 17.74 9.92
CA HIS A 3 -0.55 17.41 8.76
C HIS A 3 -0.08 18.15 7.49
N GLU A 4 0.30 19.42 7.64
CA GLU A 4 0.84 20.23 6.54
C GLU A 4 2.16 19.68 5.97
N ASP A 5 3.08 19.24 6.83
CA ASP A 5 4.34 18.63 6.40
C ASP A 5 4.09 17.32 5.65
N PHE A 6 3.05 16.59 6.03
CA PHE A 6 2.62 15.36 5.35
C PHE A 6 2.08 15.63 3.96
N ILE A 7 1.19 16.60 3.83
CA ILE A 7 0.67 17.03 2.52
C ILE A 7 1.82 17.49 1.63
N LYS A 8 2.72 18.34 2.13
CA LYS A 8 3.89 18.81 1.36
C LYS A 8 4.74 17.65 0.85
N LYS A 9 5.02 16.67 1.71
CA LYS A 9 5.78 15.48 1.31
C LYS A 9 5.09 14.70 0.19
N LEU A 10 3.79 14.48 0.30
CA LEU A 10 3.02 13.75 -0.74
C LEU A 10 3.02 14.51 -2.07
N VAL A 11 2.85 15.83 -2.03
CA VAL A 11 2.89 16.68 -3.23
C VAL A 11 4.28 16.64 -3.87
N SER A 12 5.35 16.79 -3.09
CA SER A 12 6.72 16.71 -3.63
C SER A 12 7.03 15.36 -4.27
N GLN A 13 6.62 14.26 -3.63
CA GLN A 13 6.79 12.92 -4.21
C GLN A 13 6.03 12.75 -5.52
N PHE A 14 4.83 13.32 -5.61
CA PHE A 14 4.05 13.29 -6.84
C PHE A 14 4.67 14.17 -7.94
N GLU A 15 5.16 15.36 -7.60
CA GLU A 15 5.85 16.23 -8.54
C GLU A 15 7.10 15.58 -9.14
N GLU A 16 7.91 14.90 -8.32
CA GLU A 16 9.08 14.16 -8.79
C GLU A 16 8.69 13.05 -9.77
N GLN A 17 7.61 12.33 -9.49
CA GLN A 17 7.08 11.31 -10.40
C GLN A 17 6.64 11.94 -11.72
N VAL A 18 5.88 13.03 -11.70
CA VAL A 18 5.39 13.70 -12.92
C VAL A 18 6.57 14.22 -13.77
N LYS A 19 7.60 14.81 -13.15
CA LYS A 19 8.80 15.30 -13.84
C LYS A 19 9.60 14.21 -14.54
N SER A 20 9.43 12.95 -14.14
CA SER A 20 10.11 11.81 -14.79
C SER A 20 9.48 11.38 -16.12
N PHE A 21 8.28 11.87 -16.42
CA PHE A 21 7.58 11.59 -17.68
C PHE A 21 7.84 12.68 -18.72
N SER A 22 7.94 12.28 -19.98
CA SER A 22 7.90 13.20 -21.11
C SER A 22 6.49 13.73 -21.37
N THR A 23 6.38 14.83 -22.12
CA THR A 23 5.08 15.40 -22.50
C THR A 23 4.18 14.40 -23.22
N GLU A 24 4.74 13.57 -24.10
CA GLU A 24 4.02 12.54 -24.86
C GLU A 24 3.46 11.44 -23.93
N GLU A 25 4.22 11.06 -22.90
CA GLU A 25 3.78 10.09 -21.90
C GLU A 25 2.68 10.64 -21.00
N LEU A 26 2.74 11.94 -20.68
CA LEU A 26 1.71 12.66 -19.92
C LEU A 26 0.40 12.81 -20.72
N GLU A 27 0.48 13.03 -22.03
CA GLU A 27 -0.69 13.09 -22.91
C GLU A 27 -1.36 11.71 -23.08
N GLY A 28 -0.58 10.64 -23.14
CA GLY A 28 -1.07 9.26 -23.23
C GLY A 28 -1.49 8.64 -21.89
N LEU A 29 -1.46 9.41 -20.81
CA LEU A 29 -1.55 8.90 -19.45
C LEU A 29 -3.02 8.62 -19.08
N LYS A 30 -3.37 7.33 -19.04
CA LYS A 30 -4.69 6.89 -18.59
C LYS A 30 -4.89 7.18 -17.10
N SER A 31 -6.12 7.53 -16.72
CA SER A 31 -6.51 7.72 -15.32
C SER A 31 -6.10 6.50 -14.47
N GLY A 32 -5.52 6.75 -13.29
CA GLY A 32 -5.05 5.71 -12.37
C GLY A 32 -3.60 5.24 -12.56
N LYS A 33 -2.88 5.71 -13.58
CA LYS A 33 -1.42 5.45 -13.70
C LYS A 33 -0.57 6.34 -12.77
N LEU A 34 -1.03 7.55 -12.50
CA LEU A 34 -0.45 8.47 -11.50
C LEU A 34 -1.43 8.57 -10.34
N GLU A 35 -1.11 7.98 -9.20
CA GLU A 35 -1.98 7.93 -8.02
C GLU A 35 -1.15 8.02 -6.74
N ILE A 36 -1.57 8.87 -5.80
CA ILE A 36 -1.01 8.89 -4.44
C ILE A 36 -1.78 7.86 -3.61
N ARG A 37 -1.16 6.71 -3.35
CA ARG A 37 -1.75 5.66 -2.50
C ARG A 37 -1.33 5.84 -1.05
N LEU A 38 -2.31 6.15 -0.21
CA LEU A 38 -2.15 6.13 1.24
C LEU A 38 -2.46 4.73 1.75
N THR A 39 -1.46 3.84 1.70
CA THR A 39 -1.58 2.53 2.32
C THR A 39 -1.28 2.67 3.81
N PRO A 40 -2.24 2.38 4.71
CA PRO A 40 -1.95 2.35 6.13
C PRO A 40 -0.90 1.29 6.39
N THR A 41 0.13 1.63 7.16
CA THR A 41 1.13 0.66 7.58
C THR A 41 0.44 -0.39 8.44
N VAL A 42 0.18 -1.57 7.89
CA VAL A 42 -0.25 -2.70 8.70
C VAL A 42 0.91 -3.05 9.63
N GLY A 43 0.67 -3.01 10.94
CA GLY A 43 1.66 -3.46 11.93
C GLY A 43 2.00 -4.93 11.72
N LYS A 44 3.13 -5.37 12.29
CA LYS A 44 3.64 -6.76 12.24
C LYS A 44 2.69 -7.86 12.76
N GLU A 45 1.46 -7.52 13.14
CA GLU A 45 0.46 -8.41 13.74
C GLU A 45 -0.72 -8.75 12.81
N ALA A 46 -0.63 -8.50 11.49
CA ALA A 46 -1.61 -9.04 10.54
C ALA A 46 -1.39 -10.54 10.22
N GLY A 47 -0.76 -11.29 11.15
CA GLY A 47 -0.64 -12.73 11.10
C GLY A 47 -1.87 -13.34 11.75
N GLY A 48 -2.89 -13.64 10.95
CA GLY A 48 -3.96 -14.54 11.38
C GLY A 48 -3.33 -15.82 11.92
N ARG A 49 -3.35 -16.01 13.24
CA ARG A 49 -2.95 -17.26 13.86
C ARG A 49 -3.96 -18.29 13.37
N PHE A 50 -3.62 -19.04 12.34
CA PHE A 50 -4.23 -20.35 12.14
C PHE A 50 -3.88 -21.14 13.40
N VAL A 51 -4.78 -21.13 14.37
CA VAL A 51 -4.79 -22.12 15.44
C VAL A 51 -5.03 -23.43 14.70
N ARG A 52 -3.93 -24.09 14.29
CA ARG A 52 -3.98 -25.49 13.93
C ARG A 52 -4.39 -26.20 15.20
N GLU A 53 -5.68 -26.48 15.31
CA GLU A 53 -6.19 -27.43 16.26
C GLU A 53 -5.36 -28.71 16.07
N PRO A 54 -4.65 -29.21 17.10
CA PRO A 54 -3.93 -30.45 16.95
C PRO A 54 -4.95 -31.55 16.68
N TYR A 55 -4.81 -32.19 15.52
CA TYR A 55 -5.62 -33.33 15.10
C TYR A 55 -5.66 -34.36 16.24
N ARG A 56 -6.83 -34.50 16.89
CA ARG A 56 -7.06 -35.59 17.86
C ARG A 56 -7.62 -36.77 17.07
N PRO A 57 -6.87 -37.85 16.84
CA PRO A 57 -7.48 -39.05 16.30
C PRO A 57 -8.50 -39.59 17.32
N ILE A 58 -9.73 -39.77 16.86
CA ILE A 58 -10.81 -40.39 17.63
C ILE A 58 -10.37 -41.83 17.92
N ARG A 59 -10.08 -42.17 19.18
CA ARG A 59 -9.89 -43.56 19.60
C ARG A 59 -11.28 -44.21 19.68
N ASN A 60 -11.61 -45.04 18.70
CA ASN A 60 -12.73 -45.97 18.82
C ASN A 60 -12.41 -46.96 19.95
N ARG A 61 -13.37 -47.13 20.87
CA ARG A 61 -13.36 -48.12 21.95
C ARG A 61 -14.29 -49.26 21.58
#